data_AF-A0A9C9S8V6-F1
#
_entry.id   AF-A0A9C9S8V6-F1
#
_cell.length_a   1.000
_cell.length_b   1.000
_cell.length_c   1.000
_cell.angle_alpha   90.00
_cell.angle_beta   90.00
_cell.angle_gamma   90.00
#
_symmetry.space_group_name_H-M   'P 1'
#
loop_
_entity.id
_entity.type
_entity.pdbx_description
1 polymer ?
#
loop_
_entity_poly.entity_id
_entity_poly.type
_entity_poly.pdbx_seq_one_letter_code
_entity_poly.pdbx_strand_id
1 'polypeptide(L)'
;MSQTVQLDAVFIALAVVLFVFFAIAVLIIIDHKAKIPGPETSDLFSVSGIRGNHPVWAWMVSFFLWFIIGSLLLIITYNMLKPLLVHEEEKDETFLGKVDAEARAERLRHFHNSPKEAPYSRGKQPVCYYCHGEFPHAQKPMVRTLLNMHTQFIGCMTCHTDSKKIPEGQLVLKWLNYSGIKTTGKPFGTDTDPVTGGLIETDDYFSKIVPYQKRADGKETLLEITENSDEAREFIAVRGDLTTQQQGAIKKMFHTLVNPVGRFCTRCHAAEEESYIPFRKLGFSEKRITALTNLNIVGIVQKYKEFYIPTIFRGDMSQQEQEVLLGKDKPAPEVDEEMLDDPRSWWRKTYDQ
;
A
#
# COMPACT_ATOMS: atom_id res chain seq x y z
N MET A 1 -6.77 -13.50 10.24
CA MET A 1 -5.39 -13.83 9.83
C MET A 1 -4.68 -14.38 11.05
N SER A 2 -4.41 -15.69 11.10
CA SER A 2 -3.61 -16.28 12.17
C SER A 2 -2.13 -16.04 11.84
N GLN A 3 -1.50 -15.07 12.47
CA GLN A 3 -0.05 -14.96 12.44
C GLN A 3 0.51 -16.09 13.31
N THR A 4 1.10 -17.10 12.67
CA THR A 4 2.01 -18.02 13.32
C THR A 4 3.25 -17.22 13.70
N VAL A 5 3.41 -16.93 14.99
CA VAL A 5 4.66 -16.38 15.53
C VAL A 5 5.74 -17.39 15.19
N GLN A 6 6.65 -17.04 14.26
CA GLN A 6 7.90 -17.78 14.08
C GLN A 6 8.72 -17.52 15.34
N LEU A 7 8.49 -18.34 16.37
CA LEU A 7 9.35 -18.43 17.53
C LEU A 7 10.69 -18.93 17.03
N ASP A 8 11.68 -18.04 17.07
CA ASP A 8 13.04 -18.33 16.61
C ASP A 8 13.56 -19.59 17.33
N ALA A 9 14.24 -20.48 16.61
CA ALA A 9 14.69 -21.76 17.18
C ALA A 9 15.56 -21.54 18.43
N VAL A 10 16.27 -20.41 18.47
CA VAL A 10 17.05 -19.94 19.62
C VAL A 10 16.17 -19.62 20.83
N PHE A 11 15.01 -18.98 20.62
CA PHE A 11 14.07 -18.67 21.70
C PHE A 11 13.45 -19.94 22.28
N ILE A 12 13.08 -20.91 21.42
CA ILE A 12 12.58 -22.21 21.87
C ILE A 12 13.66 -22.93 22.68
N ALA A 13 14.90 -22.95 22.19
CA ALA A 13 16.02 -23.57 22.90
C ALA A 13 16.27 -22.92 24.27
N LEU A 14 16.27 -21.59 24.36
CA LEU A 14 16.44 -20.85 25.61
C LEU A 14 15.29 -21.09 26.59
N ALA A 15 14.05 -21.14 26.11
CA ALA A 15 12.88 -21.43 26.93
C ALA A 15 12.96 -22.85 27.53
N VAL A 16 13.38 -23.84 26.73
CA VAL A 16 13.59 -25.21 27.21
C VAL A 16 14.72 -25.27 28.25
N VAL A 17 15.86 -24.61 28.00
CA VAL A 17 16.98 -24.58 28.94
C VAL A 17 16.58 -23.93 30.27
N LEU A 18 15.88 -22.80 30.23
CA LEU A 18 15.37 -22.12 31.43
C LEU A 18 14.41 -23.01 32.23
N PHE A 19 13.52 -23.73 31.53
CA PHE A 19 12.58 -24.64 32.15
C PHE A 19 13.28 -25.83 32.83
N VAL A 20 14.34 -26.38 32.22
CA VAL A 20 15.17 -27.43 32.83
C VAL A 20 15.84 -26.92 34.10
N PHE A 21 16.43 -25.72 34.09
CA PHE A 21 17.02 -25.14 35.30
C PHE A 21 15.99 -24.89 36.40
N PHE A 22 14.80 -24.42 36.04
CA PHE A 22 13.70 -24.27 36.99
C PHE A 22 13.29 -25.61 37.62
N ALA A 23 13.16 -26.66 36.81
CA ALA A 23 12.84 -28.01 37.30
C ALA A 23 13.93 -28.55 38.25
N ILE A 24 15.21 -28.36 37.92
CA ILE A 24 16.34 -28.73 38.80
C ILE A 24 16.25 -27.97 40.13
N ALA A 25 15.98 -26.66 40.09
CA ALA A 25 15.86 -25.85 41.31
C ALA A 25 14.70 -26.33 42.19
N VAL A 26 13.54 -26.66 41.60
CA VAL A 26 12.38 -27.21 42.33
C VAL A 26 12.72 -28.57 42.95
N LEU A 27 13.44 -29.45 42.23
CA LEU A 27 13.89 -30.73 42.76
C LEU A 27 14.86 -30.58 43.94
N ILE A 28 15.79 -29.62 43.88
CA ILE A 28 16.69 -29.30 44.98
C ILE A 28 15.92 -28.80 46.20
N ILE A 29 14.90 -27.94 46.00
CA ILE A 29 14.04 -27.44 47.08
C ILE A 29 13.22 -28.59 47.71
N ILE A 30 12.70 -29.50 46.90
CA ILE A 30 11.99 -30.71 47.36
C ILE A 30 12.93 -31.61 48.17
N ASP A 31 14.14 -31.87 47.67
CA ASP A 31 15.16 -32.69 48.36
C ASP A 31 15.54 -32.08 49.72
N HIS A 32 15.71 -30.76 49.76
CA HIS A 32 16.01 -30.05 51.00
C HIS A 32 14.86 -30.15 52.02
N LYS A 33 13.60 -30.06 51.58
CA LYS A 33 12.43 -30.24 52.47
C LYS A 33 12.22 -31.69 52.92
N ALA A 34 12.65 -32.68 52.14
CA ALA A 34 12.53 -34.10 52.48
C ALA A 34 13.52 -34.56 53.58
N LYS A 35 14.48 -33.72 53.99
CA LYS A 35 15.42 -33.99 55.09
C LYS A 35 14.88 -33.66 56.49
N ILE A 36 13.62 -33.27 56.60
CA ILE A 36 12.96 -33.02 57.90
C ILE A 36 12.53 -34.38 58.48
N PRO A 37 12.91 -34.73 59.73
CA PRO A 37 12.67 -36.06 60.30
C PRO A 37 11.16 -36.33 60.47
N GLY A 38 10.70 -37.46 59.92
CA GLY A 38 9.34 -37.97 60.05
C GLY A 38 9.32 -39.50 60.08
N PRO A 39 8.23 -40.13 60.57
CA PRO A 39 8.17 -41.58 60.78
C PRO A 39 8.26 -42.37 59.46
N GLU A 40 8.95 -43.50 59.51
CA GLU A 40 9.26 -44.36 58.35
C GLU A 40 8.04 -45.17 57.89
N THR A 41 7.76 -45.17 56.59
CA THR A 41 6.75 -46.05 55.98
C THR A 41 7.32 -46.69 54.70
N SER A 42 7.23 -48.02 54.58
CA SER A 42 7.62 -48.76 53.38
C SER A 42 6.38 -49.13 52.58
N ASP A 43 6.13 -48.44 51.47
CA ASP A 43 5.07 -48.80 50.54
C ASP A 43 5.61 -48.87 49.10
N LEU A 44 4.93 -49.64 48.25
CA LEU A 44 5.36 -50.13 46.93
C LEU A 44 5.73 -49.03 45.90
N PHE A 45 5.53 -47.76 46.23
CA PHE A 45 5.91 -46.61 45.41
C PHE A 45 7.23 -45.93 45.84
N SER A 46 7.96 -46.48 46.83
CA SER A 46 9.26 -45.95 47.27
C SER A 46 10.41 -46.43 46.37
N VAL A 47 10.43 -45.99 45.11
CA VAL A 47 11.52 -46.36 44.20
C VAL A 47 12.72 -45.44 44.46
N SER A 48 13.68 -45.99 45.22
CA SER A 48 15.02 -45.50 45.58
C SER A 48 15.17 -44.67 46.87
N GLY A 49 15.41 -45.38 47.98
CA GLY A 49 16.08 -44.85 49.18
C GLY A 49 15.16 -44.31 50.29
N ILE A 50 15.53 -44.60 51.53
CA ILE A 50 14.80 -44.23 52.77
C ILE A 50 14.64 -42.71 52.83
N ARG A 51 13.41 -42.21 52.64
CA ARG A 51 13.03 -40.79 52.81
C ARG A 51 11.61 -40.70 53.35
N GLY A 52 11.39 -39.77 54.29
CA GLY A 52 10.08 -39.52 54.87
C GLY A 52 9.07 -39.04 53.82
N ASN A 53 7.82 -39.49 53.95
CA ASN A 53 6.63 -39.14 53.17
C ASN A 53 6.87 -38.17 52.01
N HIS A 54 7.09 -38.70 50.81
CA HIS A 54 7.05 -37.87 49.60
C HIS A 54 5.64 -37.27 49.50
N PRO A 55 5.53 -35.94 49.61
CA PRO A 55 4.21 -35.33 49.60
C PRO A 55 3.65 -35.40 48.18
N VAL A 56 2.36 -35.75 48.05
CA VAL A 56 1.65 -36.04 46.78
C VAL A 56 1.91 -34.99 45.69
N TRP A 57 2.17 -33.74 46.07
CA TRP A 57 2.49 -32.66 45.15
C TRP A 57 3.78 -32.89 44.34
N ALA A 58 4.79 -33.60 44.87
CA ALA A 58 6.01 -33.89 44.13
C ALA A 58 5.74 -34.86 42.96
N TRP A 59 4.86 -35.84 43.16
CA TRP A 59 4.41 -36.76 42.11
C TRP A 59 3.58 -36.05 41.05
N MET A 60 2.67 -35.17 41.46
CA MET A 60 1.89 -34.35 40.52
C MET A 60 2.79 -33.47 39.67
N VAL A 61 3.76 -32.77 40.28
CA VAL A 61 4.70 -31.91 39.56
C VAL A 61 5.54 -32.71 38.57
N SER A 62 6.03 -33.90 38.96
CA SER A 62 6.78 -34.78 38.06
C SER A 62 5.93 -35.26 36.87
N PHE A 63 4.67 -35.65 37.12
CA PHE A 63 3.75 -36.07 36.07
C PHE A 63 3.48 -34.95 35.05
N PHE A 64 3.18 -33.73 35.52
CA PHE A 64 2.97 -32.58 34.62
C PHE A 64 4.24 -32.21 33.84
N LEU A 65 5.41 -32.32 34.45
CA LEU A 65 6.69 -32.08 33.79
C LEU A 65 6.90 -33.08 32.64
N TRP A 66 6.70 -34.37 32.90
CA TRP A 66 6.81 -35.41 31.87
C TRP A 66 5.79 -35.26 30.74
N PHE A 67 4.57 -34.81 31.06
CA PHE A 67 3.55 -34.52 30.05
C PHE A 67 3.97 -33.37 29.12
N ILE A 68 4.49 -32.26 29.67
CA ILE A 68 4.96 -31.11 28.88
C ILE A 68 6.16 -31.50 28.02
N ILE A 69 7.12 -32.23 28.59
CA ILE A 69 8.29 -32.73 27.85
C ILE A 69 7.85 -33.64 26.70
N GLY A 70 6.90 -34.55 26.95
CA GLY A 70 6.34 -35.44 25.94
C GLY A 70 5.62 -34.70 24.82
N SER A 71 4.82 -33.67 25.13
CA SER A 71 4.12 -32.90 24.09
C SER A 71 5.07 -32.10 23.22
N LEU A 72 6.11 -31.50 23.82
CA LEU A 72 7.13 -30.74 23.09
C LEU A 72 7.94 -31.66 22.17
N LEU A 73 8.36 -32.83 22.64
CA LEU A 73 9.04 -33.82 21.81
C LEU A 73 8.18 -34.21 20.60
N LEU A 74 6.89 -34.49 20.81
CA LEU A 74 5.99 -34.89 19.74
C LEU A 74 5.84 -33.78 18.66
N ILE A 75 5.72 -32.52 19.07
CA ILE A 75 5.66 -31.37 18.14
C ILE A 75 6.98 -31.21 17.37
N ILE A 76 8.12 -31.34 18.04
CA ILE A 76 9.44 -31.25 17.39
C ILE A 76 9.63 -32.38 16.39
N THR A 77 9.31 -33.63 16.76
CA THR A 77 9.40 -34.78 15.86
C THR A 77 8.47 -34.60 14.66
N TYR A 78 7.24 -34.13 14.87
CA TYR A 78 6.30 -33.84 13.79
C TYR A 78 6.84 -32.79 12.81
N ASN A 79 7.37 -31.67 13.31
CA ASN A 79 7.91 -30.60 12.46
C ASN A 79 9.20 -31.02 11.73
N MET A 80 10.04 -31.87 12.33
CA MET A 80 11.22 -32.42 11.67
C MET A 80 10.87 -33.47 10.60
N LEU A 81 9.83 -34.27 10.82
CA LEU A 81 9.37 -35.26 9.83
C LEU A 81 8.45 -34.68 8.76
N LYS A 82 7.80 -33.53 9.00
CA LYS A 82 6.93 -32.84 8.03
C LYS A 82 7.58 -32.66 6.65
N PRO A 83 8.82 -32.13 6.51
CA PRO A 83 9.46 -31.99 5.21
C PRO A 83 9.83 -33.32 4.53
N LEU A 84 9.92 -34.42 5.29
CA LEU A 84 10.21 -35.75 4.75
C LEU A 84 8.94 -36.52 4.33
N LEU A 85 7.83 -36.28 5.03
CA LEU A 85 6.54 -36.97 4.81
C LEU A 85 5.60 -36.22 3.85
N VAL A 86 5.75 -34.90 3.73
CA VAL A 86 4.89 -34.06 2.91
C VAL A 86 5.77 -33.37 1.87
N HIS A 87 5.87 -33.96 0.68
CA HIS A 87 6.18 -33.17 -0.51
C HIS A 87 4.98 -32.25 -0.75
N GLU A 88 5.02 -31.05 -0.18
CA GLU A 88 4.20 -29.95 -0.68
C GLU A 88 4.71 -29.68 -2.09
N GLU A 89 4.04 -30.25 -3.09
CA GLU A 89 4.15 -29.76 -4.46
C GLU A 89 3.85 -28.27 -4.42
N GLU A 90 4.88 -27.47 -4.66
CA GLU A 90 4.76 -26.06 -4.94
C GLU A 90 3.84 -25.98 -6.17
N LYS A 91 2.56 -25.69 -5.93
CA LYS A 91 1.57 -25.58 -7.01
C LYS A 91 2.02 -24.43 -7.89
N ASP A 92 2.66 -24.78 -9.01
CA ASP A 92 2.92 -23.87 -10.10
C ASP A 92 1.62 -23.14 -10.40
N GLU A 93 1.58 -21.83 -10.12
CA GLU A 93 0.37 -21.04 -10.28
C GLU A 93 -0.07 -21.13 -11.73
N THR A 94 -1.22 -21.78 -11.95
CA THR A 94 -1.87 -21.85 -13.27
C THR A 94 -1.98 -20.43 -13.86
N PHE A 95 -2.01 -20.30 -15.19
CA PHE A 95 -2.16 -18.99 -15.85
C PHE A 95 -3.31 -18.15 -15.26
N LEU A 96 -4.44 -18.79 -14.93
CA LEU A 96 -5.57 -18.14 -14.26
C LEU A 96 -5.23 -17.69 -12.83
N GLY A 97 -4.45 -18.48 -12.09
CA GLY A 97 -3.90 -18.08 -10.79
C GLY A 97 -3.01 -16.84 -10.89
N LYS A 98 -2.15 -16.75 -11.91
CA LYS A 98 -1.32 -15.55 -12.17
C LYS A 98 -2.15 -14.33 -12.55
N VAL A 99 -3.19 -14.51 -13.36
CA VAL A 99 -4.13 -13.43 -13.71
C VAL A 99 -4.90 -12.94 -12.48
N ASP A 100 -5.37 -13.85 -11.63
CA ASP A 100 -6.05 -13.50 -10.38
C ASP A 100 -5.09 -12.84 -9.37
N ALA A 101 -3.83 -13.30 -9.31
CA ALA A 101 -2.79 -12.69 -8.48
C ALA A 101 -2.48 -11.26 -8.94
N GLU A 102 -2.35 -11.02 -10.25
CA GLU A 102 -2.13 -9.68 -10.82
C GLU A 102 -3.35 -8.78 -10.60
N ALA A 103 -4.57 -9.29 -10.80
CA ALA A 103 -5.81 -8.55 -10.52
C ALA A 103 -5.95 -8.20 -9.03
N ARG A 104 -5.52 -9.11 -8.14
CA ARG A 104 -5.47 -8.87 -6.69
C ARG A 104 -4.38 -7.89 -6.31
N ALA A 105 -3.20 -7.97 -6.91
CA ALA A 105 -2.11 -7.01 -6.72
C ALA A 105 -2.55 -5.62 -7.17
N GLU A 106 -3.23 -5.51 -8.31
CA GLU A 106 -3.83 -4.27 -8.80
C GLU A 106 -4.88 -3.73 -7.82
N ARG A 107 -5.75 -4.60 -7.28
CA ARG A 107 -6.70 -4.20 -6.21
C ARG A 107 -6.00 -3.69 -4.96
N LEU A 108 -4.92 -4.32 -4.54
CA LEU A 108 -4.12 -3.91 -3.37
C LEU A 108 -3.27 -2.65 -3.65
N ARG A 109 -3.02 -2.32 -4.92
CA ARG A 109 -2.47 -1.01 -5.32
C ARG A 109 -3.52 0.11 -5.15
N HIS A 110 -4.81 -0.20 -5.01
CA HIS A 110 -5.82 0.79 -4.69
C HIS A 110 -5.87 1.13 -3.19
N PHE A 111 -6.33 2.34 -2.88
CA PHE A 111 -6.59 2.77 -1.51
C PHE A 111 -8.00 2.36 -1.08
N HIS A 112 -8.20 2.22 0.23
CA HIS A 112 -9.50 2.02 0.85
C HIS A 112 -10.49 3.07 0.30
N ASN A 113 -11.63 2.61 -0.24
CA ASN A 113 -12.65 3.36 -1.01
C ASN A 113 -12.55 3.30 -2.54
N SER A 114 -12.04 2.22 -3.15
CA SER A 114 -12.48 1.94 -4.51
C SER A 114 -13.94 1.49 -4.45
N PRO A 115 -14.91 2.28 -4.93
CA PRO A 115 -16.31 1.87 -4.94
C PRO A 115 -16.45 0.57 -5.75
N LYS A 116 -17.42 -0.29 -5.39
CA LYS A 116 -17.69 -1.53 -6.16
C LYS A 116 -17.89 -1.26 -7.65
N GLU A 117 -18.32 -0.06 -7.98
CA GLU A 117 -18.44 0.46 -9.33
C GLU A 117 -17.75 1.82 -9.40
N ALA A 118 -16.86 2.04 -10.38
CA ALA A 118 -16.24 3.33 -10.64
C ALA A 118 -17.08 4.09 -11.70
N PRO A 119 -18.06 4.93 -11.29
CA PRO A 119 -18.92 5.61 -12.26
C PRO A 119 -18.09 6.49 -13.22
N TYR A 120 -17.03 7.14 -12.74
CA TYR A 120 -16.14 8.00 -13.52
C TYR A 120 -15.38 7.28 -14.65
N SER A 121 -15.29 5.95 -14.63
CA SER A 121 -14.62 5.17 -15.68
C SER A 121 -15.58 4.61 -16.73
N ARG A 122 -16.88 4.81 -16.57
CA ARG A 122 -17.88 4.39 -17.57
C ARG A 122 -17.88 5.31 -18.78
N GLY A 123 -18.31 4.75 -19.91
CA GLY A 123 -18.37 5.45 -21.18
C GLY A 123 -16.99 5.57 -21.84
N LYS A 124 -16.88 6.50 -22.77
CA LYS A 124 -15.65 6.75 -23.53
C LYS A 124 -14.56 7.41 -22.69
N GLN A 125 -13.29 7.13 -22.99
CA GLN A 125 -12.12 7.61 -22.24
C GLN A 125 -11.06 8.22 -23.18
N PRO A 126 -10.14 9.07 -22.68
CA PRO A 126 -9.05 9.56 -23.51
C PRO A 126 -8.05 8.45 -23.78
N VAL A 127 -7.29 8.59 -24.87
CA VAL A 127 -6.34 7.58 -25.36
C VAL A 127 -5.37 7.10 -24.28
N CYS A 128 -5.01 7.98 -23.35
CA CYS A 128 -4.16 7.68 -22.20
C CYS A 128 -4.60 6.41 -21.43
N TYR A 129 -5.90 6.17 -21.27
CA TYR A 129 -6.43 5.04 -20.50
C TYR A 129 -6.16 3.69 -21.16
N TYR A 130 -6.10 3.62 -22.49
CA TYR A 130 -5.85 2.37 -23.19
C TYR A 130 -4.43 1.83 -23.00
N CYS A 131 -3.50 2.70 -22.55
CA CYS A 131 -2.12 2.33 -22.27
C CYS A 131 -1.78 2.37 -20.77
N HIS A 132 -2.39 3.28 -20.00
CA HIS A 132 -2.05 3.50 -18.59
C HIS A 132 -3.10 3.01 -17.59
N GLY A 133 -4.31 2.62 -18.05
CA GLY A 133 -5.40 2.18 -17.19
C GLY A 133 -6.04 3.29 -16.35
N GLU A 134 -6.91 2.89 -15.42
CA GLU A 134 -7.66 3.81 -14.53
C GLU A 134 -6.80 4.39 -13.39
N PHE A 135 -5.70 3.70 -13.06
CA PHE A 135 -4.83 4.01 -11.93
C PHE A 135 -3.37 4.23 -12.41
N PRO A 136 -3.13 5.23 -13.28
CA PRO A 136 -1.86 5.40 -13.99
C PRO A 136 -0.65 5.70 -13.08
N HIS A 137 -0.87 6.05 -11.81
CA HIS A 137 0.19 6.49 -10.89
C HIS A 137 0.61 5.40 -9.89
N ALA A 138 1.21 4.30 -10.34
CA ALA A 138 1.54 3.17 -9.45
C ALA A 138 2.88 3.28 -8.70
N GLN A 139 3.83 4.08 -9.20
CA GLN A 139 5.25 3.98 -8.83
C GLN A 139 5.60 4.46 -7.42
N LYS A 140 4.94 5.51 -6.91
CA LYS A 140 5.26 6.09 -5.60
C LYS A 140 4.11 5.84 -4.62
N PRO A 141 4.24 4.86 -3.69
CA PRO A 141 3.15 4.49 -2.78
C PRO A 141 2.56 5.68 -2.02
N MET A 142 3.41 6.60 -1.55
CA MET A 142 3.00 7.77 -0.75
C MET A 142 2.00 8.69 -1.48
N VAL A 143 2.18 8.90 -2.80
CA VAL A 143 1.37 9.86 -3.57
C VAL A 143 0.43 9.17 -4.55
N ARG A 144 0.58 7.85 -4.77
CA ARG A 144 -0.25 7.06 -5.70
C ARG A 144 -1.73 7.29 -5.50
N THR A 145 -2.21 7.15 -4.27
CA THR A 145 -3.62 7.34 -3.93
C THR A 145 -4.09 8.74 -4.28
N LEU A 146 -3.31 9.75 -3.88
CA LEU A 146 -3.66 11.15 -4.10
C LEU A 146 -3.73 11.44 -5.60
N LEU A 147 -2.72 11.05 -6.37
CA LEU A 147 -2.66 11.29 -7.81
C LEU A 147 -3.74 10.52 -8.57
N ASN A 148 -3.99 9.26 -8.22
CA ASN A 148 -5.06 8.47 -8.82
C ASN A 148 -6.46 8.99 -8.46
N MET A 149 -6.64 9.64 -7.32
CA MET A 149 -7.91 10.31 -6.99
C MET A 149 -8.19 11.50 -7.92
N HIS A 150 -7.16 12.20 -8.42
CA HIS A 150 -7.35 13.32 -9.34
C HIS A 150 -7.93 12.89 -10.69
N THR A 151 -7.77 11.64 -11.11
CA THR A 151 -8.32 11.14 -12.38
C THR A 151 -9.85 11.16 -12.42
N GLN A 152 -10.50 11.32 -11.27
CA GLN A 152 -11.94 11.52 -11.14
C GLN A 152 -12.39 12.93 -11.52
N PHE A 153 -11.53 13.94 -11.39
CA PHE A 153 -11.88 15.36 -11.58
C PHE A 153 -11.12 16.02 -12.73
N ILE A 154 -9.94 15.49 -13.07
CA ILE A 154 -8.95 16.15 -13.91
C ILE A 154 -8.52 15.21 -15.04
N GLY A 155 -8.47 15.73 -16.27
CA GLY A 155 -7.91 15.02 -17.43
C GLY A 155 -6.38 14.92 -17.38
N CYS A 156 -5.81 13.92 -18.03
CA CYS A 156 -4.38 13.62 -17.93
C CYS A 156 -3.52 14.83 -18.34
N MET A 157 -3.91 15.53 -19.41
CA MET A 157 -3.16 16.67 -19.92
C MET A 157 -3.18 17.88 -18.99
N THR A 158 -4.17 18.04 -18.11
CA THR A 158 -4.17 19.17 -17.16
C THR A 158 -2.92 19.15 -16.27
N CYS A 159 -2.51 17.98 -15.81
CA CYS A 159 -1.27 17.82 -15.06
C CYS A 159 -0.07 17.69 -16.01
N HIS A 160 -0.21 16.95 -17.10
CA HIS A 160 0.90 16.51 -17.93
C HIS A 160 1.19 17.37 -19.17
N THR A 161 0.49 18.48 -19.47
CA THR A 161 0.88 19.36 -20.58
C THR A 161 2.28 19.95 -20.34
N ASP A 162 3.18 19.80 -21.30
CA ASP A 162 4.52 20.36 -21.22
C ASP A 162 4.50 21.90 -21.33
N SER A 163 4.73 22.57 -20.21
CA SER A 163 4.74 24.04 -20.12
C SER A 163 5.86 24.69 -20.92
N LYS A 164 6.91 23.94 -21.28
CA LYS A 164 7.99 24.44 -22.16
C LYS A 164 7.53 24.52 -23.62
N LYS A 165 6.57 23.68 -24.01
CA LYS A 165 6.01 23.65 -25.37
C LYS A 165 4.76 24.50 -25.49
N ILE A 166 3.90 24.46 -24.47
CA ILE A 166 2.67 25.26 -24.41
C ILE A 166 2.66 26.03 -23.09
N PRO A 167 3.04 27.32 -23.11
CA PRO A 167 3.01 28.17 -21.92
C PRO A 167 1.62 28.24 -21.30
N GLU A 168 1.54 28.28 -19.96
CA GLU A 168 0.26 28.24 -19.24
C GLU A 168 -0.65 29.44 -19.55
N GLY A 169 -0.08 30.61 -19.89
CA GLY A 169 -0.86 31.77 -20.33
C GLY A 169 -1.64 31.54 -21.65
N GLN A 170 -1.27 30.50 -22.41
CA GLN A 170 -1.99 30.06 -23.61
C GLN A 170 -3.01 28.97 -23.32
N LEU A 171 -3.16 28.52 -22.07
CA LEU A 171 -4.09 27.47 -21.69
C LEU A 171 -5.39 28.05 -21.12
N VAL A 172 -6.50 27.38 -21.43
CA VAL A 172 -7.79 27.57 -20.77
C VAL A 172 -8.25 26.23 -20.24
N LEU A 173 -8.61 26.19 -18.97
CA LEU A 173 -9.19 24.99 -18.36
C LEU A 173 -10.71 25.07 -18.45
N LYS A 174 -11.33 23.98 -18.90
CA LYS A 174 -12.79 23.83 -19.00
C LYS A 174 -13.20 22.44 -18.57
N TRP A 175 -14.45 22.31 -18.14
CA TRP A 175 -15.09 21.02 -17.98
C TRP A 175 -15.39 20.42 -19.35
N LEU A 176 -15.05 19.15 -19.53
CA LEU A 176 -15.40 18.36 -20.70
C LEU A 176 -15.90 16.99 -20.26
N ASN A 177 -17.12 16.66 -20.67
CA ASN A 177 -17.65 15.31 -20.60
C ASN A 177 -17.43 14.63 -21.97
N TYR A 178 -16.40 13.78 -22.06
CA TYR A 178 -16.14 12.99 -23.25
C TYR A 178 -16.71 11.57 -23.16
N SER A 179 -17.37 11.19 -22.06
CA SER A 179 -17.86 9.82 -21.82
C SER A 179 -18.98 9.38 -22.77
N GLY A 180 -19.68 10.35 -23.37
CA GLY A 180 -20.90 10.11 -24.15
C GLY A 180 -22.16 9.89 -23.31
N ILE A 181 -22.04 9.92 -21.98
CA ILE A 181 -23.17 9.81 -21.05
C ILE A 181 -23.71 11.22 -20.79
N LYS A 182 -25.01 11.41 -21.01
CA LYS A 182 -25.67 12.71 -20.80
C LYS A 182 -25.79 12.99 -19.30
N THR A 183 -25.43 14.20 -18.91
CA THR A 183 -25.50 14.70 -17.53
C THR A 183 -26.31 15.99 -17.47
N THR A 184 -26.87 16.30 -16.31
CA THR A 184 -27.75 17.46 -16.07
C THR A 184 -27.32 18.32 -14.87
N GLY A 185 -26.68 17.71 -13.89
CA GLY A 185 -26.15 18.36 -12.70
C GLY A 185 -24.82 19.08 -12.93
N LYS A 186 -24.30 19.66 -11.86
CA LYS A 186 -22.96 20.28 -11.85
C LYS A 186 -21.90 19.18 -11.84
N PRO A 187 -20.70 19.41 -12.41
CA PRO A 187 -19.58 18.49 -12.29
C PRO A 187 -19.29 18.10 -10.85
N PHE A 188 -18.99 16.83 -10.61
CA PHE A 188 -18.70 16.32 -9.27
C PHE A 188 -17.50 17.03 -8.63
N GLY A 189 -17.58 17.27 -7.31
CA GLY A 189 -16.49 17.83 -6.52
C GLY A 189 -16.38 19.35 -6.50
N THR A 190 -17.28 20.07 -7.17
CA THR A 190 -17.32 21.55 -7.17
C THR A 190 -17.83 22.15 -5.86
N ASP A 191 -18.55 21.37 -5.06
CA ASP A 191 -19.20 21.85 -3.83
C ASP A 191 -19.28 20.77 -2.74
N THR A 192 -19.60 21.19 -1.53
CA THR A 192 -19.75 20.31 -0.35
C THR A 192 -21.12 20.48 0.28
N ASP A 193 -21.68 19.38 0.75
CA ASP A 193 -22.91 19.37 1.54
C ASP A 193 -22.67 20.13 2.87
N PRO A 194 -23.53 21.10 3.23
CA PRO A 194 -23.38 21.89 4.45
C PRO A 194 -23.65 21.08 5.73
N VAL A 195 -24.44 20.01 5.67
CA VAL A 195 -24.82 19.14 6.79
C VAL A 195 -23.77 18.07 7.01
N THR A 196 -23.39 17.33 5.97
CA THR A 196 -22.45 16.21 6.11
C THR A 196 -20.99 16.62 5.98
N GLY A 197 -20.71 17.76 5.34
CA GLY A 197 -19.35 18.17 4.97
C GLY A 197 -18.74 17.38 3.82
N GLY A 198 -19.43 16.36 3.29
CA GLY A 198 -19.02 15.57 2.14
C GLY A 198 -19.15 16.33 0.82
N LEU A 199 -18.65 15.75 -0.27
CA LEU A 199 -18.90 16.29 -1.62
C LEU A 199 -20.38 16.10 -1.98
N ILE A 200 -20.98 17.09 -2.64
CA ILE A 200 -22.37 16.98 -3.10
C ILE A 200 -22.46 15.90 -4.18
N GLU A 201 -23.40 14.97 -4.02
CA GLU A 201 -23.71 13.98 -5.05
C GLU A 201 -24.33 14.66 -6.28
N THR A 202 -23.97 14.18 -7.46
CA THR A 202 -24.45 14.70 -8.75
C THR A 202 -24.59 13.54 -9.72
N ASP A 203 -25.25 13.72 -10.86
CA ASP A 203 -25.19 12.76 -11.97
C ASP A 203 -23.94 12.94 -12.84
N ASP A 204 -23.26 14.09 -12.74
CA ASP A 204 -22.08 14.40 -13.53
C ASP A 204 -20.76 14.00 -12.85
N TYR A 205 -20.50 12.70 -12.81
CA TYR A 205 -19.18 12.12 -12.43
C TYR A 205 -18.22 11.97 -13.62
N PHE A 206 -18.62 12.42 -14.81
CA PHE A 206 -17.92 12.13 -16.06
C PHE A 206 -17.18 13.34 -16.62
N SER A 207 -17.66 14.55 -16.32
CA SER A 207 -16.99 15.80 -16.64
C SER A 207 -15.64 15.89 -15.95
N LYS A 208 -14.58 16.16 -16.71
CA LYS A 208 -13.24 16.41 -16.17
C LYS A 208 -12.71 17.77 -16.60
N ILE A 209 -11.88 18.37 -15.76
CA ILE A 209 -11.16 19.60 -16.08
C ILE A 209 -10.04 19.25 -17.05
N VAL A 210 -10.10 19.77 -18.27
CA VAL A 210 -9.13 19.54 -19.35
C VAL A 210 -8.57 20.85 -19.90
N PRO A 211 -7.34 20.85 -20.46
CA PRO A 211 -6.76 22.04 -21.03
C PRO A 211 -7.08 22.19 -22.52
N TYR A 212 -7.41 23.42 -22.90
CA TYR A 212 -7.50 23.90 -24.26
C TYR A 212 -6.36 24.88 -24.53
N GLN A 213 -5.70 24.78 -25.67
CA GLN A 213 -4.72 25.77 -26.12
C GLN A 213 -5.43 26.86 -26.93
N LYS A 214 -5.24 28.12 -26.53
CA LYS A 214 -5.62 29.29 -27.32
C LYS A 214 -4.67 29.44 -28.50
N ARG A 215 -5.22 29.48 -29.70
CA ARG A 215 -4.48 29.77 -30.94
C ARG A 215 -4.52 31.27 -31.25
N ALA A 216 -3.60 31.71 -32.10
CA ALA A 216 -3.50 33.11 -32.52
C ALA A 216 -4.75 33.60 -33.29
N ASP A 217 -5.50 32.69 -33.91
CA ASP A 217 -6.76 32.98 -34.60
C ASP A 217 -7.98 33.06 -33.65
N GLY A 218 -7.75 32.98 -32.34
CA GLY A 218 -8.79 33.00 -31.32
C GLY A 218 -9.52 31.67 -31.13
N LYS A 219 -9.21 30.63 -31.92
CA LYS A 219 -9.77 29.30 -31.72
C LYS A 219 -9.08 28.59 -30.56
N GLU A 220 -9.82 27.69 -29.92
CA GLU A 220 -9.31 26.85 -28.86
C GLU A 220 -9.23 25.40 -29.34
N THR A 221 -8.09 24.75 -29.09
CA THR A 221 -7.88 23.33 -29.43
C THR A 221 -7.76 22.53 -28.16
N LEU A 222 -8.57 21.48 -28.02
CA LEU A 222 -8.45 20.52 -26.92
C LEU A 222 -7.11 19.80 -26.99
N LEU A 223 -6.39 19.72 -25.86
CA LEU A 223 -5.11 19.01 -25.79
C LEU A 223 -5.26 17.53 -25.43
N GLU A 224 -6.39 17.14 -24.83
CA GLU A 224 -6.69 15.74 -24.55
C GLU A 224 -7.05 14.99 -25.84
N ILE A 225 -6.43 13.83 -26.07
CA ILE A 225 -6.74 12.99 -27.22
C ILE A 225 -7.90 12.06 -26.85
N THR A 226 -9.12 12.41 -27.25
CA THR A 226 -10.34 11.63 -26.97
C THR A 226 -10.59 10.57 -28.05
N GLU A 227 -11.41 9.55 -27.77
CA GLU A 227 -11.79 8.52 -28.76
C GLU A 227 -12.45 9.08 -30.03
N ASN A 228 -12.91 10.33 -30.01
CA ASN A 228 -13.53 10.94 -31.18
C ASN A 228 -12.49 11.50 -32.18
N SER A 229 -11.20 11.56 -31.81
CA SER A 229 -10.13 11.98 -32.73
C SER A 229 -9.84 10.87 -33.75
N ASP A 230 -9.47 11.26 -34.97
CA ASP A 230 -9.19 10.31 -36.04
C ASP A 230 -8.05 9.35 -35.66
N GLU A 231 -6.97 9.91 -35.09
CA GLU A 231 -5.79 9.17 -34.64
C GLU A 231 -6.12 8.21 -33.50
N ALA A 232 -7.01 8.61 -32.57
CA ALA A 232 -7.44 7.76 -31.48
C ALA A 232 -8.21 6.54 -31.99
N ARG A 233 -9.17 6.74 -32.90
CA ARG A 233 -9.99 5.65 -33.46
C ARG A 233 -9.13 4.66 -34.24
N GLU A 234 -8.21 5.16 -35.06
CA GLU A 234 -7.28 4.31 -35.80
C GLU A 234 -6.42 3.49 -34.84
N PHE A 235 -5.80 4.13 -33.85
CA PHE A 235 -5.00 3.43 -32.84
C PHE A 235 -5.81 2.36 -32.10
N ILE A 236 -7.01 2.69 -31.62
CA ILE A 236 -7.87 1.75 -30.88
C ILE A 236 -8.23 0.54 -31.74
N ALA A 237 -8.44 0.73 -33.05
CA ALA A 237 -8.77 -0.35 -33.99
C ALA A 237 -7.59 -1.30 -34.23
N VAL A 238 -6.35 -0.79 -34.30
CA VAL A 238 -5.18 -1.61 -34.68
C VAL A 238 -4.27 -2.01 -33.51
N ARG A 239 -4.49 -1.50 -32.30
CA ARG A 239 -3.55 -1.64 -31.16
C ARG A 239 -3.12 -3.07 -30.83
N GLY A 240 -3.97 -4.07 -31.10
CA GLY A 240 -3.67 -5.49 -30.87
C GLY A 240 -2.66 -6.08 -31.86
N ASP A 241 -2.53 -5.48 -33.04
CA ASP A 241 -1.75 -6.01 -34.16
C ASP A 241 -0.43 -5.25 -34.38
N LEU A 242 -0.14 -4.25 -33.55
CA LEU A 242 1.04 -3.41 -33.69
C LEU A 242 2.32 -4.14 -33.28
N THR A 243 3.33 -4.06 -34.14
CA THR A 243 4.71 -4.44 -33.80
C THR A 243 5.30 -3.51 -32.74
N THR A 244 6.32 -3.97 -32.00
CA THR A 244 7.03 -3.16 -30.99
C THR A 244 7.55 -1.83 -31.55
N GLN A 245 8.02 -1.82 -32.79
CA GLN A 245 8.51 -0.60 -33.44
C GLN A 245 7.37 0.40 -33.69
N GLN A 246 6.22 -0.07 -34.17
CA GLN A 246 5.04 0.76 -34.38
C GLN A 246 4.48 1.29 -33.05
N GLN A 247 4.43 0.46 -32.01
CA GLN A 247 4.05 0.89 -30.66
C GLN A 247 4.95 2.02 -30.16
N GLY A 248 6.28 1.92 -30.39
CA GLY A 248 7.23 2.98 -30.05
C GLY A 248 6.97 4.30 -30.80
N ALA A 249 6.65 4.23 -32.08
CA ALA A 249 6.33 5.40 -32.90
C ALA A 249 5.03 6.09 -32.43
N ILE A 250 3.98 5.32 -32.18
CA ILE A 250 2.69 5.82 -31.67
C ILE A 250 2.87 6.40 -30.27
N LYS A 251 3.63 5.73 -29.39
CA LYS A 251 3.98 6.25 -28.08
C LYS A 251 4.63 7.63 -28.21
N LYS A 252 5.61 7.80 -29.09
CA LYS A 252 6.27 9.10 -29.32
C LYS A 252 5.27 10.17 -29.79
N MET A 253 4.35 9.81 -30.68
CA MET A 253 3.31 10.71 -31.19
C MET A 253 2.41 11.23 -30.06
N PHE A 254 1.79 10.33 -29.27
CA PHE A 254 0.89 10.72 -28.19
C PHE A 254 1.61 11.45 -27.04
N HIS A 255 2.89 11.17 -26.82
CA HIS A 255 3.69 11.85 -25.79
C HIS A 255 4.31 13.18 -26.26
N THR A 256 4.05 13.65 -27.48
CA THR A 256 4.70 14.85 -28.04
C THR A 256 4.51 16.08 -27.15
N LEU A 257 3.34 16.26 -26.52
CA LEU A 257 3.04 17.40 -25.66
C LEU A 257 3.03 17.05 -24.17
N VAL A 258 3.50 15.86 -23.82
CA VAL A 258 3.41 15.29 -22.48
C VAL A 258 4.72 15.53 -21.72
N ASN A 259 4.62 16.17 -20.56
CA ASN A 259 5.64 16.18 -19.53
C ASN A 259 5.47 14.92 -18.66
N PRO A 260 6.45 14.00 -18.60
CA PRO A 260 6.34 12.74 -17.88
C PRO A 260 6.20 12.90 -16.35
N VAL A 261 6.62 14.04 -15.79
CA VAL A 261 6.54 14.29 -14.34
C VAL A 261 5.19 14.88 -13.93
N GLY A 262 4.57 15.64 -14.84
CA GLY A 262 3.37 16.42 -14.53
C GLY A 262 3.64 17.64 -13.63
N ARG A 263 2.59 18.43 -13.38
CA ARG A 263 2.62 19.57 -12.45
C ARG A 263 2.60 19.09 -11.01
N PHE A 264 3.37 19.78 -10.17
CA PHE A 264 3.39 19.51 -8.73
C PHE A 264 2.17 20.11 -8.02
N CYS A 265 1.82 19.56 -6.86
CA CYS A 265 0.61 19.91 -6.10
C CYS A 265 0.46 21.41 -5.87
N THR A 266 1.56 22.09 -5.53
CA THR A 266 1.59 23.55 -5.26
C THR A 266 1.19 24.39 -6.47
N ARG A 267 1.29 23.87 -7.69
CA ARG A 267 0.89 24.62 -8.89
C ARG A 267 -0.63 24.76 -8.98
N CYS A 268 -1.39 23.76 -8.51
CA CYS A 268 -2.85 23.73 -8.55
C CYS A 268 -3.50 24.07 -7.20
N HIS A 269 -2.81 23.79 -6.10
CA HIS A 269 -3.24 24.07 -4.73
C HIS A 269 -2.44 25.24 -4.16
N ALA A 270 -2.53 26.38 -4.83
CA ALA A 270 -2.01 27.68 -4.39
C ALA A 270 -3.16 28.64 -4.08
N ALA A 271 -2.82 29.84 -3.59
CA ALA A 271 -3.75 30.97 -3.59
C ALA A 271 -4.39 31.15 -4.98
N GLU A 272 -5.64 31.60 -5.04
CA GLU A 272 -6.44 31.56 -6.26
C GLU A 272 -5.80 32.35 -7.42
N GLU A 273 -5.13 33.45 -7.10
CA GLU A 273 -4.44 34.36 -8.02
C GLU A 273 -3.21 33.71 -8.65
N GLU A 274 -2.55 32.81 -7.91
CA GLU A 274 -1.35 32.10 -8.33
C GLU A 274 -1.67 30.70 -8.86
N SER A 275 -2.85 30.16 -8.57
CA SER A 275 -3.24 28.80 -8.94
C SER A 275 -3.38 28.61 -10.45
N TYR A 276 -2.96 27.44 -10.91
CA TYR A 276 -3.15 27.02 -12.30
C TYR A 276 -4.61 26.71 -12.60
N ILE A 277 -5.34 26.25 -11.58
CA ILE A 277 -6.75 25.91 -11.71
C ILE A 277 -7.59 27.14 -11.35
N PRO A 278 -8.34 27.74 -12.30
CA PRO A 278 -9.17 28.89 -12.02
C PRO A 278 -10.49 28.45 -11.38
N PHE A 279 -10.43 28.00 -10.13
CA PHE A 279 -11.53 27.31 -9.44
C PHE A 279 -12.87 28.05 -9.52
N ARG A 280 -12.89 29.36 -9.25
CA ARG A 280 -14.11 30.18 -9.33
C ARG A 280 -14.71 30.22 -10.74
N LYS A 281 -13.88 30.36 -11.77
CA LYS A 281 -14.32 30.32 -13.17
C LYS A 281 -14.85 28.94 -13.58
N LEU A 282 -14.37 27.88 -12.91
CA LEU A 282 -14.83 26.51 -13.09
C LEU A 282 -16.07 26.18 -12.24
N GLY A 283 -16.62 27.15 -11.50
CA GLY A 283 -17.88 27.00 -10.76
C GLY A 283 -17.76 26.33 -9.39
N PHE A 284 -16.55 26.28 -8.81
CA PHE A 284 -16.35 25.80 -7.45
C PHE A 284 -16.94 26.79 -6.43
N SER A 285 -17.54 26.27 -5.35
CA SER A 285 -18.05 27.11 -4.25
C SER A 285 -16.91 27.70 -3.42
N GLU A 286 -17.14 28.84 -2.75
CA GLU A 286 -16.11 29.47 -1.88
C GLU A 286 -15.54 28.49 -0.86
N LYS A 287 -16.42 27.73 -0.20
CA LYS A 287 -16.02 26.72 0.79
C LYS A 287 -15.08 25.68 0.16
N ARG A 288 -15.38 25.25 -1.07
CA ARG A 288 -14.55 24.28 -1.80
C ARG A 288 -13.23 24.89 -2.26
N ILE A 289 -13.23 26.14 -2.73
CA ILE A 289 -12.02 26.89 -3.09
C ILE A 289 -11.10 26.98 -1.87
N THR A 290 -11.61 27.47 -0.74
CA THR A 290 -10.83 27.57 0.52
C THR A 290 -10.27 26.22 0.94
N ALA A 291 -11.06 25.15 0.84
CA ALA A 291 -10.61 23.80 1.18
C ALA A 291 -9.50 23.28 0.23
N LEU A 292 -9.56 23.63 -1.06
CA LEU A 292 -8.58 23.19 -2.05
C LEU A 292 -7.30 24.02 -2.05
N THR A 293 -7.35 25.29 -1.67
CA THR A 293 -6.18 26.17 -1.63
C THR A 293 -5.45 26.12 -0.29
N ASN A 294 -6.13 25.72 0.80
CA ASN A 294 -5.55 25.59 2.15
C ASN A 294 -5.35 24.12 2.57
N LEU A 295 -4.62 23.35 1.77
CA LEU A 295 -4.37 21.93 2.02
C LEU A 295 -3.03 21.69 2.74
N ASN A 296 -3.09 21.29 4.01
CA ASN A 296 -1.90 20.91 4.79
C ASN A 296 -1.10 19.76 4.16
N ILE A 297 -1.78 18.85 3.44
CA ILE A 297 -1.14 17.71 2.78
C ILE A 297 -0.12 18.14 1.71
N VAL A 298 -0.31 19.31 1.08
CA VAL A 298 0.64 19.84 0.08
C VAL A 298 1.99 20.10 0.74
N GLY A 299 1.98 20.75 1.91
CA GLY A 299 3.18 21.00 2.69
C GLY A 299 3.84 19.71 3.16
N ILE A 300 3.05 18.69 3.54
CA ILE A 300 3.58 17.39 3.96
C ILE A 300 4.29 16.70 2.80
N VAL A 301 3.64 16.57 1.64
CA VAL A 301 4.21 15.92 0.45
C VAL A 301 5.44 16.67 -0.09
N GLN A 302 5.46 17.99 0.04
CA GLN A 302 6.60 18.80 -0.41
C GLN A 302 7.80 18.74 0.53
N LYS A 303 7.57 18.83 1.85
CA LYS A 303 8.63 18.93 2.85
C LYS A 303 9.20 17.58 3.25
N TYR A 304 8.35 16.56 3.30
CA TYR A 304 8.71 15.25 3.80
C TYR A 304 8.81 14.26 2.64
N LYS A 305 10.05 13.90 2.28
CA LYS A 305 10.33 12.75 1.40
C LYS A 305 10.01 11.43 2.10
N GLU A 306 10.15 11.43 3.43
CA GLU A 306 9.81 10.35 4.35
C GLU A 306 8.97 10.96 5.47
N PHE A 307 7.78 10.40 5.68
CA PHE A 307 6.91 10.80 6.77
C PHE A 307 7.33 10.07 8.04
N TYR A 308 8.08 10.75 8.89
CA TYR A 308 8.40 10.24 10.22
C TYR A 308 7.23 10.51 11.15
N ILE A 309 6.55 9.45 11.59
CA ILE A 309 5.57 9.60 12.68
C ILE A 309 6.34 10.07 13.92
N PRO A 310 5.99 11.25 14.50
CA PRO A 310 6.65 11.77 15.68
C PRO A 310 6.70 10.71 16.78
N THR A 311 7.85 10.58 17.45
CA THR A 311 8.07 9.64 18.57
C THR A 311 7.09 9.85 19.73
N ILE A 312 6.38 10.99 19.79
CA ILE A 312 5.30 11.22 20.76
C ILE A 312 4.16 10.21 20.59
N PHE A 313 3.89 9.77 19.36
CA PHE A 313 2.92 8.71 19.08
C PHE A 313 3.50 7.31 19.34
N ARG A 314 4.82 7.19 19.54
CA ARG A 314 5.48 5.95 19.93
C ARG A 314 5.49 5.72 21.44
N GLY A 315 5.17 6.75 22.24
CA GLY A 315 5.31 6.74 23.69
C GLY A 315 4.49 5.67 24.43
N ASP A 316 3.37 5.24 23.84
CA ASP A 316 2.47 4.23 24.43
C ASP A 316 2.27 3.00 23.52
N MET A 317 2.90 2.97 22.35
CA MET A 317 2.75 1.85 21.42
C MET A 317 3.81 0.79 21.68
N SER A 318 3.39 -0.44 21.91
CA SER A 318 4.27 -1.60 21.95
C SER A 318 5.04 -1.74 20.63
N GLN A 319 6.25 -2.33 20.66
CA GLN A 319 7.02 -2.60 19.44
C GLN A 319 6.21 -3.37 18.40
N GLN A 320 5.30 -4.24 18.85
CA GLN A 320 4.43 -5.02 18.00
C GLN A 320 3.37 -4.16 17.29
N GLU A 321 2.80 -3.15 17.96
CA GLU A 321 1.89 -2.18 17.35
C GLU A 321 2.62 -1.24 16.38
N GLN A 322 3.89 -0.92 16.68
CA GLN A 322 4.75 -0.15 15.77
C GLN A 322 5.06 -0.93 14.49
N GLU A 323 5.45 -2.20 14.57
CA GLU A 323 5.71 -3.04 13.39
C GLU A 323 4.46 -3.29 12.55
N VAL A 324 3.28 -3.39 13.17
CA VAL A 324 2.00 -3.58 12.46
C VAL A 324 1.60 -2.32 11.69
N LEU A 325 1.83 -1.13 12.25
CA LEU A 325 1.41 0.14 11.66
C LEU A 325 2.43 0.74 10.70
N LEU A 326 3.72 0.58 10.97
CA LEU A 326 4.82 1.20 10.22
C LEU A 326 5.56 0.22 9.32
N GLY A 327 5.31 -1.08 9.47
CA GLY A 327 6.13 -2.13 8.90
C GLY A 327 7.40 -2.37 9.73
N LYS A 328 8.10 -3.45 9.45
CA LYS A 328 9.40 -3.73 10.07
C LYS A 328 10.43 -2.74 9.53
N ASP A 329 11.19 -2.11 10.43
CA ASP A 329 12.36 -1.32 10.05
C ASP A 329 13.33 -2.23 9.28
N LYS A 330 13.45 -2.00 7.98
CA LYS A 330 14.51 -2.62 7.20
C LYS A 330 15.80 -1.87 7.51
N PRO A 331 16.92 -2.56 7.80
CA PRO A 331 18.21 -1.89 7.90
C PRO A 331 18.49 -1.14 6.60
N ALA A 332 19.00 0.09 6.70
CA ALA A 332 19.42 0.84 5.54
C ALA A 332 20.44 -0.01 4.74
N PRO A 333 20.34 -0.05 3.40
CA PRO A 333 21.31 -0.80 2.61
C PRO A 333 22.72 -0.25 2.84
N GLU A 334 23.70 -1.14 2.93
CA GLU A 334 25.11 -0.76 3.04
C GLU A 334 25.50 0.11 1.84
N VAL A 335 26.21 1.21 2.11
CA VAL A 335 26.63 2.16 1.07
C VAL A 335 27.76 1.54 0.26
N ASP A 336 27.52 1.29 -1.03
CA ASP A 336 28.54 0.82 -1.98
C ASP A 336 29.04 1.94 -2.90
N GLU A 337 30.11 1.67 -3.64
CA GLU A 337 30.76 2.67 -4.52
C GLU A 337 29.81 3.19 -5.62
N GLU A 338 28.86 2.37 -6.08
CA GLU A 338 27.83 2.78 -7.05
C GLU A 338 26.85 3.80 -6.45
N MET A 339 26.64 3.78 -5.12
CA MET A 339 25.83 4.76 -4.39
C MET A 339 26.55 6.08 -4.16
N LEU A 340 27.88 6.10 -4.23
CA LEU A 340 28.67 7.33 -4.16
C LEU A 340 28.62 8.10 -5.49
N ASP A 341 28.62 7.38 -6.62
CA ASP A 341 28.64 7.97 -7.96
C ASP A 341 27.23 8.23 -8.54
N ASP A 342 26.23 7.39 -8.20
CA ASP A 342 24.83 7.62 -8.56
C ASP A 342 23.94 7.57 -7.30
N PRO A 343 23.49 8.73 -6.78
CA PRO A 343 22.57 8.79 -5.64
C PRO A 343 21.23 8.06 -5.86
N ARG A 344 20.90 7.68 -7.09
CA ARG A 344 19.69 6.91 -7.43
C ARG A 344 19.91 5.40 -7.37
N SER A 345 21.15 4.91 -7.32
CA SER A 345 21.42 3.48 -7.17
C SER A 345 20.96 2.98 -5.79
N TRP A 346 21.01 3.84 -4.75
CA TRP A 346 20.41 3.57 -3.45
C TRP A 346 18.92 3.29 -3.54
N TRP A 347 18.18 4.09 -4.31
CA TRP A 347 16.75 3.90 -4.49
C TRP A 347 16.43 2.59 -5.22
N ARG A 348 17.13 2.29 -6.33
CA ARG A 348 16.95 1.06 -7.11
C ARG A 348 17.18 -0.19 -6.26
N LYS A 349 18.24 -0.20 -5.43
CA LYS A 349 18.57 -1.33 -4.56
C LYS A 349 17.60 -1.48 -3.38
N THR A 350 16.96 -0.40 -2.92
CA THR A 350 16.07 -0.42 -1.76
C THR A 350 14.62 -0.81 -2.11
N TYR A 351 14.15 -0.43 -3.30
CA TYR A 351 12.71 -0.47 -3.63
C TYR A 351 12.34 -1.25 -4.91
N ASP A 352 13.30 -1.57 -5.78
CA ASP A 352 13.04 -2.31 -7.03
C ASP A 352 13.34 -3.83 -6.92
N GLN A 353 13.53 -4.36 -5.70
CA GLN A 353 13.66 -5.80 -5.42
C GLN A 353 12.35 -6.46 -5.03
#